data_AF-A0A919T138-F1
#
_entry.id   AF-A0A919T138-F1
#
_cell.length_a   1.000
_cell.length_b   1.000
_cell.length_c   1.000
_cell.angle_alpha   90.00
_cell.angle_beta   90.00
_cell.angle_gamma   90.00
#
_symmetry.space_group_name_H-M   'P 1'
#
loop_
_entity.id
_entity.type
_entity.pdbx_description
1 polymer ?
#
loop_
_entity_poly.entity_id
_entity_poly.type
_entity_poly.pdbx_seq_one_letter_code
_entity_poly.pdbx_strand_id
1 'polypeptide(L)'
;MRKSVKRVIAVTATAAVLGAAGTAAYAAWIAKGEGNAYAKAGQAQDLKITEATTAATLYPGATGDSVIKIKNPNSYPVEINTIKWTPSDGVTATPLSGSTCINTGIYFGDFSTGTIGSDGLLSGLALQLGAGETKTFKLTDSVRMINNSEDGCQGATFSIPVKVTGASAAK
;
A
#
# COMPACT_ATOMS: atom_id res chain seq x y z
N MET A 1 79.82 -73.15 -29.08
CA MET A 1 80.14 -72.13 -28.05
C MET A 1 78.86 -71.41 -27.64
N ARG A 2 78.68 -71.25 -26.32
CA ARG A 2 77.57 -70.56 -25.67
C ARG A 2 77.54 -69.07 -26.05
N LYS A 3 76.36 -68.48 -26.24
CA LYS A 3 75.77 -67.49 -25.30
C LYS A 3 74.57 -66.77 -25.93
N SER A 4 73.47 -66.83 -25.19
CA SER A 4 72.26 -66.04 -25.29
C SER A 4 72.50 -64.57 -24.89
N VAL A 5 71.39 -63.83 -24.73
CA VAL A 5 71.20 -62.53 -24.04
C VAL A 5 71.45 -61.28 -24.93
N LYS A 6 70.59 -60.25 -25.05
CA LYS A 6 69.56 -59.65 -24.17
C LYS A 6 68.43 -58.95 -24.96
N ARG A 7 67.20 -59.09 -24.46
CA ARG A 7 66.08 -58.12 -24.62
C ARG A 7 66.49 -56.77 -24.00
N VAL A 8 66.06 -55.63 -24.56
CA VAL A 8 65.43 -54.52 -23.82
C VAL A 8 64.61 -53.67 -24.80
N ILE A 9 63.32 -53.57 -24.51
CA ILE A 9 62.36 -52.57 -25.00
C ILE A 9 62.66 -51.27 -24.27
N ALA A 10 62.79 -50.15 -24.98
CA ALA A 10 62.75 -48.82 -24.40
C ALA A 10 61.74 -47.96 -25.16
N VAL A 11 60.63 -47.73 -24.48
CA VAL A 11 59.53 -46.84 -24.81
C VAL A 11 60.01 -45.39 -24.70
N THR A 12 59.84 -44.59 -25.76
CA THR A 12 59.74 -43.13 -25.64
C THR A 12 58.46 -42.69 -26.33
N ALA A 13 57.52 -42.27 -25.48
CA ALA A 13 56.26 -41.68 -25.87
C ALA A 13 56.50 -40.34 -26.57
N THR A 14 55.88 -40.15 -27.73
CA THR A 14 55.40 -38.82 -28.11
C THR A 14 54.07 -38.97 -28.84
N ALA A 15 53.08 -38.30 -28.29
CA ALA A 15 51.67 -38.44 -28.57
C ALA A 15 51.26 -37.80 -29.90
N ALA A 16 50.53 -38.56 -30.71
CA ALA A 16 49.47 -38.07 -31.60
C ALA A 16 48.50 -39.23 -31.94
N VAL A 17 47.86 -39.73 -30.89
CA VAL A 17 46.44 -40.14 -30.78
C VAL A 17 45.62 -39.36 -31.84
N LEU A 18 44.89 -39.90 -32.85
CA LEU A 18 43.99 -41.05 -32.95
C LEU A 18 43.82 -41.52 -34.41
N GLY A 19 43.80 -42.83 -34.60
CA GLY A 19 43.13 -43.46 -35.74
C GLY A 19 41.63 -43.59 -35.53
N ALA A 20 40.93 -43.83 -36.64
CA ALA A 20 39.69 -44.60 -36.76
C ALA A 20 38.68 -44.52 -35.60
N ALA A 21 37.66 -43.69 -35.77
CA ALA A 21 36.30 -43.97 -35.27
C ALA A 21 35.35 -43.05 -36.02
N GLY A 22 34.16 -43.54 -36.34
CA GLY A 22 33.20 -42.86 -37.20
C GLY A 22 33.01 -41.39 -36.85
N THR A 23 32.61 -40.61 -37.84
CA THR A 23 31.87 -39.38 -37.57
C THR A 23 30.62 -39.80 -36.81
N ALA A 24 30.73 -39.95 -35.48
CA ALA A 24 29.60 -39.88 -34.59
C ALA A 24 29.09 -38.46 -34.79
N ALA A 25 28.22 -38.28 -35.77
CA ALA A 25 27.24 -37.23 -35.72
C ALA A 25 26.57 -37.44 -34.36
N TYR A 26 26.98 -36.64 -33.37
CA TYR A 26 26.17 -36.45 -32.19
C TYR A 26 24.89 -35.79 -32.71
N ALA A 27 23.97 -36.61 -33.20
CA ALA A 27 22.57 -36.28 -33.25
C ALA A 27 22.10 -36.23 -31.79
N ALA A 28 22.51 -35.18 -31.08
CA ALA A 28 21.88 -34.85 -29.83
C ALA A 28 20.43 -34.54 -30.18
N TRP A 29 19.50 -35.35 -29.69
CA TRP A 29 18.07 -35.10 -29.83
C TRP A 29 17.76 -33.81 -29.06
N ILE A 30 17.68 -32.68 -29.77
CA ILE A 30 17.27 -31.42 -29.15
C ILE A 30 15.76 -31.52 -28.92
N ALA A 31 15.37 -31.86 -27.71
CA ALA A 31 13.99 -31.72 -27.24
C ALA A 31 13.72 -30.24 -26.97
N LYS A 32 12.92 -29.61 -27.84
CA LYS A 32 12.42 -28.25 -27.63
C LYS A 32 11.00 -28.34 -27.07
N GLY A 33 10.73 -27.62 -25.99
CA GLY A 33 9.40 -27.50 -25.41
C GLY A 33 9.00 -26.03 -25.36
N GLU A 34 7.86 -25.71 -25.95
CA GLU A 34 7.22 -24.40 -25.83
C GLU A 34 5.98 -24.57 -24.93
N GLY A 35 5.75 -23.61 -24.05
CA GLY A 35 4.65 -23.64 -23.11
C GLY A 35 4.23 -22.23 -22.73
N ASN A 36 2.96 -22.08 -22.38
CA ASN A 36 2.42 -20.80 -21.94
C ASN A 36 2.73 -20.61 -20.45
N ALA A 37 3.28 -19.44 -20.10
CA ALA A 37 3.29 -18.98 -18.73
C ALA A 37 1.97 -18.28 -18.42
N TYR A 38 1.30 -18.69 -17.35
CA TYR A 38 0.06 -18.07 -16.90
C TYR A 38 0.34 -17.27 -15.62
N ALA A 39 -0.10 -16.02 -15.60
CA ALA A 39 -0.12 -15.20 -14.40
C ALA A 39 -1.55 -14.73 -14.13
N LYS A 40 -1.93 -14.69 -12.86
CA LYS A 40 -3.26 -14.23 -12.42
C LYS A 40 -3.10 -12.99 -11.54
N ALA A 41 -3.79 -11.91 -11.89
CA ALA A 41 -3.88 -10.74 -11.03
C ALA A 41 -4.69 -11.04 -9.75
N GLY A 42 -4.29 -10.39 -8.65
CA GLY A 42 -5.06 -10.37 -7.42
C GLY A 42 -6.31 -9.47 -7.51
N GLN A 43 -7.19 -9.55 -6.51
CA GLN A 43 -8.29 -8.61 -6.32
C GLN A 43 -7.93 -7.62 -5.20
N ALA A 44 -8.21 -6.33 -5.41
CA ALA A 44 -8.11 -5.34 -4.37
C ALA A 44 -9.23 -5.50 -3.34
N GLN A 45 -8.87 -5.33 -2.06
CA GLN A 45 -9.79 -5.25 -0.94
C GLN A 45 -9.90 -3.80 -0.47
N ASP A 46 -11.09 -3.43 0.00
CA ASP A 46 -11.37 -2.08 0.53
C ASP A 46 -10.53 -1.79 1.78
N LEU A 47 -10.06 -0.54 1.88
CA LEU A 47 -9.40 -0.04 3.09
C LEU A 47 -10.41 0.07 4.23
N LYS A 48 -10.02 -0.33 5.44
CA LYS A 48 -10.88 -0.22 6.62
C LYS A 48 -10.49 1.00 7.45
N ILE A 49 -11.45 1.89 7.67
CA ILE A 49 -11.29 3.06 8.52
C ILE A 49 -11.79 2.71 9.92
N THR A 50 -11.03 3.10 10.93
CA THR A 50 -11.43 3.03 12.34
C THR A 50 -11.23 4.39 12.99
N GLU A 51 -12.01 4.67 14.03
CA GLU A 51 -11.96 5.93 14.75
C GLU A 51 -10.58 6.16 15.40
N ALA A 52 -10.16 7.42 15.43
CA ALA A 52 -9.00 7.93 16.14
C ALA A 52 -9.35 9.32 16.71
N THR A 53 -8.73 9.73 17.81
CA THR A 53 -9.05 10.99 18.51
C THR A 53 -7.94 12.03 18.36
N THR A 54 -8.33 13.30 18.18
CA THR A 54 -7.42 14.46 18.19
C THR A 54 -7.50 15.22 19.51
N ALA A 55 -6.50 16.08 19.76
CA ALA A 55 -6.59 17.10 20.81
C ALA A 55 -7.64 18.17 20.44
N ALA A 56 -8.36 18.69 21.44
CA ALA A 56 -9.44 19.66 21.25
C ALA A 56 -8.92 20.98 20.66
N THR A 57 -9.25 21.24 19.39
CA THR A 57 -8.85 22.45 18.65
C THR A 57 -10.02 23.15 17.96
N LEU A 58 -11.23 22.58 18.04
CA LEU A 58 -12.40 23.10 17.35
C LEU A 58 -13.29 23.91 18.27
N TYR A 59 -13.65 25.10 17.79
CA TYR A 59 -14.68 25.98 18.31
C TYR A 59 -15.37 26.66 17.11
N PRO A 60 -16.58 27.23 17.28
CA PRO A 60 -17.29 27.87 16.17
C PRO A 60 -16.43 28.91 15.44
N GLY A 61 -16.31 28.74 14.13
CA GLY A 61 -15.50 29.57 13.24
C GLY A 61 -14.08 29.05 12.99
N ALA A 62 -13.61 28.08 13.77
CA ALA A 62 -12.24 27.55 13.68
C ALA A 62 -12.11 26.39 12.68
N THR A 63 -10.89 26.23 12.18
CA THR A 63 -10.42 25.04 11.47
C THR A 63 -9.49 24.26 12.41
N GLY A 64 -9.49 22.94 12.30
CA GLY A 64 -8.68 22.08 13.15
C GLY A 64 -8.29 20.77 12.45
N ASP A 65 -7.43 20.04 13.15
CA ASP A 65 -6.89 18.77 12.67
C ASP A 65 -7.87 17.62 12.93
N SER A 66 -7.86 16.62 12.05
CA SER A 66 -8.47 15.31 12.32
C SER A 66 -7.41 14.21 12.30
N VAL A 67 -7.76 13.07 12.87
CA VAL A 67 -6.96 11.84 12.73
C VAL A 67 -7.84 10.75 12.16
N ILE A 68 -7.22 9.94 11.31
CA ILE A 68 -7.86 8.79 10.70
C ILE A 68 -6.95 7.58 10.85
N LYS A 69 -7.49 6.47 11.34
CA LYS A 69 -6.77 5.20 11.40
C LYS A 69 -7.25 4.30 10.29
N ILE A 70 -6.34 3.88 9.42
CA ILE A 70 -6.63 3.13 8.20
C ILE A 70 -5.89 1.80 8.25
N LYS A 71 -6.58 0.71 7.94
CA LYS A 71 -6.03 -0.63 7.75
C LYS A 71 -6.06 -0.99 6.27
N ASN A 72 -4.91 -1.42 5.75
CA ASN A 72 -4.77 -2.02 4.44
C ASN A 72 -4.80 -3.56 4.58
N PRO A 73 -5.92 -4.23 4.26
CA PRO A 73 -5.96 -5.69 4.31
C PRO A 73 -5.26 -6.36 3.11
N ASN A 74 -4.83 -5.59 2.11
CA ASN A 74 -4.16 -6.13 0.92
C ASN A 74 -2.74 -6.62 1.26
N SER A 75 -2.29 -7.64 0.52
CA SER A 75 -0.93 -8.19 0.61
C SER A 75 0.12 -7.35 -0.13
N TYR A 76 -0.22 -6.12 -0.51
CA TYR A 76 0.65 -5.18 -1.22
C TYR A 76 0.43 -3.77 -0.65
N PRO A 77 1.43 -2.87 -0.77
CA PRO A 77 1.32 -1.50 -0.27
C PRO A 77 0.36 -0.65 -1.11
N VAL A 78 -0.30 0.30 -0.45
CA VAL A 78 -1.26 1.23 -1.04
C VAL A 78 -0.83 2.66 -0.70
N GLU A 79 -0.89 3.53 -1.70
CA GLU A 79 -0.78 4.98 -1.53
C GLU A 79 -2.16 5.61 -1.63
N ILE A 80 -2.57 6.30 -0.58
CA ILE A 80 -3.86 7.00 -0.50
C ILE A 80 -3.67 8.43 -1.02
N ASN A 81 -4.50 8.79 -2.01
CA ASN A 81 -4.40 10.07 -2.73
C ASN A 81 -5.57 11.02 -2.46
N THR A 82 -6.73 10.48 -2.03
CA THR A 82 -7.93 11.28 -1.78
C THR A 82 -8.72 10.77 -0.59
N ILE A 83 -9.32 11.71 0.13
CA ILE A 83 -10.29 11.46 1.20
C ILE A 83 -11.50 12.36 0.93
N LYS A 84 -12.67 11.74 0.73
CA LYS A 84 -13.92 12.42 0.43
C LYS A 84 -14.87 12.33 1.63
N TRP A 85 -15.63 13.39 1.85
CA TRP A 85 -16.77 13.44 2.74
C TRP A 85 -17.95 14.10 2.03
N THR A 86 -19.16 13.69 2.37
CA THR A 86 -20.40 14.29 1.83
C THR A 86 -21.25 14.72 3.02
N PRO A 87 -21.85 15.92 3.03
CA PRO A 87 -22.73 16.33 4.12
C PRO A 87 -23.88 15.36 4.39
N SER A 88 -24.35 14.65 3.36
CA SER A 88 -25.38 13.61 3.49
C SER A 88 -24.92 12.36 4.28
N ASP A 89 -23.61 12.11 4.38
CA ASP A 89 -23.07 11.05 5.22
C ASP A 89 -23.19 11.41 6.72
N GLY A 90 -23.40 12.69 7.03
CA GLY A 90 -23.59 13.22 8.39
C GLY A 90 -22.30 13.31 9.20
N VAL A 91 -22.42 13.85 10.42
CA VAL A 91 -21.39 13.80 11.48
C VAL A 91 -22.12 13.47 12.77
N THR A 92 -21.62 12.49 13.52
CA THR A 92 -22.17 12.16 14.83
C THR A 92 -21.32 12.79 15.92
N ALA A 93 -21.97 13.26 16.99
CA ALA A 93 -21.30 13.77 18.17
C ALA A 93 -21.56 12.88 19.37
N THR A 94 -20.52 12.68 20.17
CA THR A 94 -20.59 12.11 21.51
C THR A 94 -20.40 13.26 22.50
N PRO A 95 -21.48 13.90 22.99
CA PRO A 95 -21.38 15.03 23.91
C PRO A 95 -20.95 14.59 25.32
N LEU A 96 -20.58 15.56 26.15
CA LEU A 96 -20.41 15.33 27.58
C LEU A 96 -21.72 14.88 28.23
N SER A 97 -21.61 14.13 29.32
CA SER A 97 -22.78 13.70 30.09
C SER A 97 -23.64 14.90 30.50
N GLY A 98 -24.95 14.82 30.23
CA GLY A 98 -25.90 15.90 30.50
C GLY A 98 -25.97 17.00 29.44
N SER A 99 -25.24 16.88 28.33
CA SER A 99 -25.30 17.81 27.19
C SER A 99 -25.87 17.16 25.93
N THR A 100 -26.34 17.99 24.99
CA THR A 100 -26.84 17.57 23.68
C THR A 100 -26.10 18.34 22.58
N CYS A 101 -25.67 17.64 21.53
CA CYS A 101 -25.00 18.23 20.38
C CYS A 101 -25.59 17.59 19.12
N ILE A 102 -26.74 18.09 18.67
CA ILE A 102 -27.44 17.57 17.49
C ILE A 102 -26.93 18.34 16.27
N ASN A 103 -26.91 19.67 16.34
CA ASN A 103 -26.31 20.48 15.30
C ASN A 103 -24.83 20.70 15.59
N THR A 104 -23.99 19.82 15.02
CA THR A 104 -22.54 19.84 15.22
C THR A 104 -21.86 20.99 14.49
N GLY A 105 -22.41 21.43 13.35
CA GLY A 105 -21.78 22.41 12.46
C GLY A 105 -20.40 21.97 11.95
N ILE A 106 -20.12 20.67 11.92
CA ILE A 106 -18.82 20.12 11.50
C ILE A 106 -18.85 19.82 10.00
N TYR A 107 -17.80 20.31 9.32
CA TYR A 107 -17.51 20.03 7.93
C TYR A 107 -16.11 19.45 7.81
N PHE A 108 -15.91 18.58 6.82
CA PHE A 108 -14.61 18.03 6.48
C PHE A 108 -14.19 18.48 5.07
N GLY A 109 -12.91 18.71 4.85
CA GLY A 109 -12.38 19.06 3.53
C GLY A 109 -11.16 19.97 3.59
N ASP A 110 -10.79 20.53 2.45
CA ASP A 110 -9.77 21.56 2.33
C ASP A 110 -10.40 22.95 2.58
N PHE A 111 -9.95 23.61 3.65
CA PHE A 111 -10.42 24.95 4.04
C PHE A 111 -9.41 26.07 3.77
N SER A 112 -8.38 25.82 2.95
CA SER A 112 -7.35 26.81 2.61
C SER A 112 -7.91 28.10 1.99
N THR A 113 -9.06 28.03 1.33
CA THR A 113 -9.77 29.19 0.75
C THR A 113 -10.80 29.82 1.71
N GLY A 114 -10.95 29.29 2.92
CA GLY A 114 -11.91 29.78 3.91
C GLY A 114 -13.38 29.54 3.54
N THR A 115 -13.67 28.70 2.54
CA THR A 115 -15.03 28.36 2.11
C THR A 115 -15.42 26.94 2.49
N ILE A 116 -16.72 26.70 2.64
CA ILE A 116 -17.28 25.36 2.84
C ILE A 116 -17.97 24.98 1.54
N GLY A 117 -17.46 23.93 0.90
CA GLY A 117 -18.05 23.38 -0.31
C GLY A 117 -19.30 22.55 -0.02
N SER A 118 -19.98 22.14 -1.09
CA SER A 118 -21.08 21.17 -1.02
C SER A 118 -20.60 19.77 -0.65
N ASP A 119 -19.36 19.43 -0.99
CA ASP A 119 -18.67 18.18 -0.63
C ASP A 119 -17.30 18.51 -0.02
N GLY A 120 -16.83 17.63 0.85
CA GLY A 120 -15.48 17.66 1.40
C GLY A 120 -14.51 16.84 0.56
N LEU A 121 -13.38 17.42 0.16
CA LEU A 121 -12.31 16.69 -0.52
C LEU A 121 -10.95 17.14 -0.01
N LEU A 122 -10.14 16.16 0.42
CA LEU A 122 -8.69 16.28 0.48
C LEU A 122 -8.11 15.52 -0.70
N SER A 123 -7.25 16.16 -1.49
CA SER A 123 -6.62 15.59 -2.67
C SER A 123 -5.12 15.90 -2.71
N GLY A 124 -4.40 15.25 -3.62
CA GLY A 124 -2.94 15.40 -3.70
C GLY A 124 -2.21 14.81 -2.49
N LEU A 125 -2.86 13.91 -1.76
CA LEU A 125 -2.28 13.23 -0.62
C LEU A 125 -1.27 12.16 -1.10
N ALA A 126 -0.28 11.86 -0.26
CA ALA A 126 0.71 10.80 -0.48
C ALA A 126 0.84 9.94 0.79
N LEU A 127 -0.28 9.47 1.34
CA LEU A 127 -0.28 8.71 2.59
C LEU A 127 0.08 7.25 2.31
N GLN A 128 1.26 6.84 2.79
CA GLN A 128 1.81 5.51 2.55
C GLN A 128 1.33 4.50 3.60
N LEU A 129 0.77 3.37 3.13
CA LEU A 129 0.29 2.27 3.95
C LEU A 129 0.76 0.92 3.39
N GLY A 130 1.60 0.22 4.16
CA GLY A 130 2.17 -1.07 3.82
C GLY A 130 1.15 -2.20 3.71
N ALA A 131 1.59 -3.34 3.18
CA ALA A 131 0.78 -4.56 3.11
C ALA A 131 0.38 -5.02 4.52
N GLY A 132 -0.91 -5.29 4.74
CA GLY A 132 -1.44 -5.69 6.05
C GLY A 132 -1.38 -4.61 7.14
N GLU A 133 -0.85 -3.42 6.87
CA GLU A 133 -0.53 -2.41 7.87
C GLU A 133 -1.81 -1.73 8.39
N THR A 134 -1.78 -1.33 9.66
CA THR A 134 -2.73 -0.37 10.24
C THR A 134 -1.97 0.85 10.72
N LYS A 135 -2.32 2.04 10.24
CA LYS A 135 -1.62 3.28 10.56
C LYS A 135 -2.59 4.42 10.83
N THR A 136 -2.21 5.31 11.74
CA THR A 136 -2.93 6.55 12.02
C THR A 136 -2.27 7.70 11.26
N PHE A 137 -3.08 8.47 10.54
CA PHE A 137 -2.67 9.67 9.84
C PHE A 137 -3.31 10.89 10.50
N LYS A 138 -2.51 11.93 10.69
CA LYS A 138 -2.99 13.26 11.06
C LYS A 138 -3.28 14.03 9.77
N LEU A 139 -4.49 14.58 9.66
CA LEU A 139 -4.93 15.41 8.56
C LEU A 139 -5.00 16.85 9.07
N THR A 140 -4.06 17.68 8.63
CA THR A 140 -3.96 19.06 9.10
C THR A 140 -5.06 19.92 8.50
N ASP A 141 -5.67 20.78 9.33
CA ASP A 141 -6.69 21.75 8.94
C ASP A 141 -7.85 21.15 8.11
N SER A 142 -8.15 19.89 8.35
CA SER A 142 -9.10 19.08 7.56
C SER A 142 -10.55 19.16 8.03
N VAL A 143 -10.80 19.82 9.15
CA VAL A 143 -12.13 19.93 9.77
C VAL A 143 -12.42 21.38 10.11
N ARG A 144 -13.66 21.81 9.88
CA ARG A 144 -14.13 23.14 10.24
C ARG A 144 -15.42 23.07 11.03
N MET A 145 -15.49 23.85 12.10
CA MET A 145 -16.70 24.05 12.89
C MET A 145 -17.29 25.41 12.54
N ILE A 146 -18.56 25.47 12.13
CA ILE A 146 -19.21 26.74 11.77
C ILE A 146 -19.94 27.38 12.95
N ASN A 147 -20.31 28.64 12.77
CA ASN A 147 -20.96 29.46 13.80
C ASN A 147 -22.38 28.99 14.20
N ASN A 148 -22.96 28.01 13.50
CA ASN A 148 -24.28 27.49 13.84
C ASN A 148 -24.26 26.31 14.82
N SER A 149 -23.08 25.82 15.21
CA SER A 149 -22.94 24.72 16.14
C SER A 149 -23.57 25.04 17.49
N GLU A 150 -24.23 24.07 18.10
CA GLU A 150 -24.88 24.23 19.40
C GLU A 150 -23.88 24.33 20.57
N ASP A 151 -24.24 25.08 21.61
CA ASP A 151 -23.41 25.21 22.82
C ASP A 151 -23.13 23.87 23.51
N GLY A 152 -24.06 22.91 23.42
CA GLY A 152 -23.89 21.58 24.01
C GLY A 152 -22.87 20.68 23.29
N CYS A 153 -22.23 21.18 22.23
CA CYS A 153 -21.09 20.54 21.56
C CYS A 153 -19.75 20.78 22.26
N GLN A 154 -19.71 21.62 23.29
CA GLN A 154 -18.50 21.86 24.08
C GLN A 154 -18.00 20.56 24.73
N GLY A 155 -16.75 20.20 24.43
CA GLY A 155 -16.14 18.96 24.92
C GLY A 155 -16.65 17.68 24.25
N ALA A 156 -17.48 17.78 23.21
CA ALA A 156 -17.92 16.63 22.44
C ALA A 156 -16.78 16.06 21.58
N THR A 157 -16.84 14.75 21.33
CA THR A 157 -16.03 14.11 20.28
C THR A 157 -16.88 13.90 19.04
N PHE A 158 -16.33 14.13 17.85
CA PHE A 158 -17.04 13.99 16.58
C PHE A 158 -16.54 12.80 15.78
N SER A 159 -17.45 12.01 15.22
CA SER A 159 -17.15 10.95 14.26
C SER A 159 -17.59 11.39 12.87
N ILE A 160 -16.62 11.50 11.96
CA ILE A 160 -16.80 12.00 10.60
C ILE A 160 -16.64 10.82 9.63
N PRO A 161 -17.72 10.34 8.99
CA PRO A 161 -17.68 9.23 8.06
C PRO A 161 -17.05 9.66 6.72
N VAL A 162 -15.80 9.31 6.50
CA VAL A 162 -15.08 9.63 5.26
C VAL A 162 -14.85 8.41 4.38
N LYS A 163 -14.68 8.64 3.08
CA LYS A 163 -14.37 7.62 2.06
C LYS A 163 -12.96 7.85 1.55
N VAL A 164 -12.12 6.83 1.58
CA VAL A 164 -10.70 6.92 1.21
C VAL A 164 -10.48 6.22 -0.13
N THR A 165 -9.73 6.84 -1.05
CA THR A 165 -9.28 6.21 -2.29
C THR A 165 -7.76 6.20 -2.36
N GLY A 166 -7.20 5.07 -2.81
CA GLY A 166 -5.77 4.89 -3.02
C GLY A 166 -5.49 3.87 -4.12
N ALA A 167 -4.25 3.84 -4.58
CA ALA A 167 -3.78 2.91 -5.60
C ALA A 167 -2.67 2.02 -5.04
N SER A 168 -2.47 0.84 -5.64
CA SER A 168 -1.30 0.01 -5.32
C SER A 168 -0.02 0.79 -5.61
N ALA A 169 0.87 0.87 -4.62
CA ALA A 169 2.19 1.44 -4.81
C ALA A 169 3.18 0.30 -5.11
N ALA A 170 3.99 0.42 -6.15
CA ALA A 170 5.17 -0.43 -6.29
C ALA A 170 6.28 0.23 -5.46
N LYS A 171 6.89 -0.51 -4.53
CA LYS A 171 8.17 -0.13 -3.95
C LYS A 171 9.27 -0.99 -4.55
#